data_AF-A0A8T7E3S1-F1
#
_entry.id   AF-A0A8T7E3S1-F1
#
_cell.length_a   1.000
_cell.length_b   1.000
_cell.length_c   1.000
_cell.angle_alpha   90.00
_cell.angle_beta   90.00
_cell.angle_gamma   90.00
#
_symmetry.space_group_name_H-M   'P 1'
#
loop_
_entity.id
_entity.type
_entity.pdbx_description
1 polymer ?
#
loop_
_entity_poly.entity_id
_entity_poly.type
_entity_poly.pdbx_seq_one_letter_code
_entity_poly.pdbx_strand_id
1 'polypeptide(L)'
;MKRLAIVLDSLVPGDAPWPGAGGMGLAEAVMADAGIDRQAGLIDEVLSALPDSFDTAASDVRIRMLRAVEAEHEAAFAATVRHTYNVYYSHPEVLAVLESLTGYPARPPLYAGYAMEPFNPDVLATQRDRQPFWRKAT
;
A
#
# COMPACT_ATOMS: atom_id res chain seq x y z
N MET A 1 -9.85 -8.87 16.80
CA MET A 1 -8.64 -8.06 16.51
C MET A 1 -7.34 -8.86 16.50
N LYS A 2 -7.00 -9.64 17.55
CA LYS A 2 -5.74 -10.42 17.60
C LYS A 2 -5.50 -11.28 16.34
N ARG A 3 -6.51 -12.00 15.88
CA ARG A 3 -6.45 -12.85 14.68
C ARG A 3 -6.14 -12.06 13.40
N LEU A 4 -6.77 -10.90 13.22
CA LEU A 4 -6.48 -10.02 12.09
C LEU A 4 -5.02 -9.58 12.13
N ALA A 5 -4.49 -9.16 13.28
CA ALA A 5 -3.07 -8.79 13.39
C ALA A 5 -2.13 -9.92 12.94
N ILE A 6 -2.44 -11.18 13.28
CA ILE A 6 -1.67 -12.36 12.84
C ILE A 6 -1.76 -12.55 11.32
N VAL A 7 -2.93 -12.31 10.72
CA VAL A 7 -3.08 -12.29 9.24
C VAL A 7 -2.23 -11.17 8.65
N LEU A 8 -2.28 -9.96 9.20
CA LEU A 8 -1.50 -8.82 8.71
C LEU A 8 0.01 -9.09 8.74
N ASP A 9 0.54 -9.67 9.83
CA ASP A 9 1.95 -10.08 9.92
C ASP A 9 2.32 -11.20 8.93
N SER A 10 1.35 -11.96 8.45
CA SER A 10 1.58 -12.97 7.42
C SER A 10 1.56 -12.38 6.00
N LEU A 11 0.81 -11.29 5.79
CA LEU A 11 0.73 -10.58 4.51
C LEU A 11 1.90 -9.61 4.32
N VAL A 12 2.25 -8.89 5.37
CA VAL A 12 3.36 -7.91 5.41
C VAL A 12 4.20 -8.20 6.65
N PRO A 13 5.08 -9.21 6.58
CA PRO A 13 6.02 -9.50 7.66
C PRO A 13 7.03 -8.36 7.79
N GLY A 14 7.51 -8.13 9.00
CA GLY A 14 8.60 -7.18 9.24
C GLY A 14 9.97 -7.82 9.03
N ASP A 15 10.89 -7.07 8.44
CA ASP A 15 12.33 -7.34 8.38
C ASP A 15 13.09 -6.03 8.56
N ALA A 16 14.28 -6.01 9.17
CA ALA A 16 14.95 -4.72 9.42
C ALA A 16 15.31 -4.01 8.09
N PRO A 17 14.93 -2.73 7.87
CA PRO A 17 14.36 -1.74 8.82
C PRO A 17 12.83 -1.62 8.87
N TRP A 18 12.10 -2.42 8.09
CA TRP A 18 10.66 -2.42 7.94
C TRP A 18 9.92 -3.03 9.15
N PRO A 19 8.95 -2.31 9.74
CA PRO A 19 8.09 -2.88 10.77
C PRO A 19 7.08 -3.87 10.16
N GLY A 20 6.65 -4.88 10.92
CA GLY A 20 5.59 -5.81 10.48
C GLY A 20 4.19 -5.23 10.72
N ALA A 21 3.25 -5.46 9.81
CA ALA A 21 1.92 -4.82 9.86
C ALA A 21 1.08 -5.21 11.09
N GLY A 22 1.17 -6.45 11.54
CA GLY A 22 0.50 -6.91 12.77
C GLY A 22 1.19 -6.38 14.02
N GLY A 23 2.52 -6.38 14.04
CA GLY A 23 3.34 -5.79 15.11
C GLY A 23 3.10 -4.29 15.34
N MET A 24 2.72 -3.56 14.29
CA MET A 24 2.33 -2.15 14.34
C MET A 24 0.90 -1.90 14.86
N GLY A 25 0.10 -2.95 15.09
CA GLY A 25 -1.26 -2.80 15.59
C GLY A 25 -2.26 -2.26 14.56
N LEU A 26 -2.02 -2.44 13.26
CA LEU A 26 -2.83 -1.85 12.17
C LEU A 26 -4.23 -2.45 11.99
N ALA A 27 -4.60 -3.48 12.75
CA ALA A 27 -5.86 -4.22 12.57
C ALA A 27 -7.11 -3.32 12.63
N GLU A 28 -7.13 -2.35 13.53
CA GLU A 28 -8.26 -1.41 13.68
C GLU A 28 -8.34 -0.45 12.49
N ALA A 29 -7.20 0.08 12.05
CA ALA A 29 -7.10 0.98 10.90
C ALA A 29 -7.48 0.27 9.59
N VAL A 30 -7.09 -1.00 9.41
CA VAL A 30 -7.48 -1.82 8.27
C VAL A 30 -9.00 -2.02 8.22
N MET A 31 -9.64 -2.31 9.37
CA MET A 31 -11.11 -2.41 9.42
C MET A 31 -11.80 -1.07 9.15
N ALA A 32 -11.23 0.04 9.63
CA ALA A 32 -11.75 1.38 9.37
C ALA A 32 -11.65 1.75 7.88
N ASP A 33 -10.50 1.50 7.24
CA ASP A 33 -10.27 1.72 5.80
C ASP A 33 -11.24 0.86 4.96
N ALA A 34 -11.39 -0.42 5.30
CA ALA A 34 -12.38 -1.28 4.68
C ALA A 34 -13.83 -0.82 4.92
N GLY A 35 -14.11 -0.22 6.08
CA GLY A 35 -15.41 0.36 6.41
C GLY A 35 -15.80 1.52 5.49
N ILE A 36 -14.85 2.35 5.07
CA ILE A 36 -15.07 3.46 4.12
C ILE A 36 -15.61 2.91 2.78
N ASP A 37 -15.02 1.82 2.30
CA ASP A 37 -15.43 1.14 1.06
C ASP A 37 -16.63 0.20 1.24
N ARG A 38 -17.17 0.06 2.47
CA ARG A 38 -18.20 -0.93 2.86
C ARG A 38 -17.77 -2.38 2.64
N GLN A 39 -16.49 -2.66 2.79
CA GLN A 39 -15.85 -3.96 2.57
C GLN A 39 -15.36 -4.65 3.86
N ALA A 40 -15.65 -4.09 5.04
CA ALA A 40 -15.30 -4.73 6.31
C ALA A 40 -15.78 -6.20 6.40
N GLY A 41 -16.97 -6.50 5.85
CA GLY A 41 -17.49 -7.87 5.80
C GLY A 41 -16.67 -8.85 4.96
N LEU A 42 -15.91 -8.38 3.96
CA LEU A 42 -14.99 -9.21 3.19
C LEU A 42 -13.79 -9.64 4.04
N ILE A 43 -13.34 -8.78 4.95
CA ILE A 43 -12.28 -9.14 5.91
C ILE A 43 -12.83 -10.14 6.91
N ASP A 44 -14.05 -9.94 7.42
CA ASP A 44 -14.69 -10.91 8.32
C ASP A 44 -14.90 -12.28 7.66
N GLU A 45 -15.18 -12.32 6.35
CA GLU A 45 -15.25 -13.55 5.56
C GLU A 45 -13.91 -14.31 5.57
N VAL A 46 -12.80 -13.63 5.28
CA VAL A 46 -11.46 -14.22 5.32
C VAL A 46 -11.13 -14.74 6.72
N LEU A 47 -11.43 -13.96 7.76
CA LEU A 47 -11.18 -14.35 9.15
C LEU A 47 -12.01 -15.58 9.57
N SER A 48 -13.21 -15.70 9.03
CA SER A 48 -14.14 -16.82 9.30
C SER A 48 -13.79 -18.08 8.52
N ALA A 49 -13.17 -17.94 7.35
CA ALA A 49 -12.68 -19.07 6.55
C ALA A 49 -11.43 -19.75 7.15
N LEU A 50 -10.71 -19.05 8.04
CA LEU A 50 -9.51 -19.60 8.66
C LEU A 50 -9.85 -20.64 9.75
N PRO A 51 -9.12 -21.77 9.82
CA PRO A 51 -9.32 -22.77 10.86
C PRO A 51 -8.87 -22.26 12.23
N ASP A 52 -9.50 -22.68 13.33
CA ASP A 52 -9.19 -22.22 14.70
C ASP A 52 -7.70 -22.39 15.09
N SER A 53 -7.01 -23.34 14.48
CA SER A 53 -5.57 -23.57 14.69
C SER A 53 -4.67 -22.50 14.07
N PHE A 54 -5.20 -21.59 13.24
CA PHE A 54 -4.43 -20.56 12.56
C PHE A 54 -3.61 -19.69 13.52
N ASP A 55 -4.23 -19.25 14.62
CA ASP A 55 -3.65 -18.29 15.57
C ASP A 55 -2.39 -18.84 16.27
N THR A 56 -2.26 -20.16 16.38
CA THR A 56 -1.17 -20.85 17.08
C THR A 56 -0.23 -21.60 16.14
N ALA A 57 -0.59 -21.71 14.85
CA ALA A 57 0.21 -22.38 13.86
C ALA A 57 1.57 -21.69 13.63
N ALA A 58 2.56 -22.45 13.16
CA ALA A 58 3.83 -21.90 12.70
C ALA A 58 3.62 -21.02 11.44
N SER A 59 4.54 -20.10 11.17
CA SER A 59 4.42 -19.12 10.07
C SER A 59 4.23 -19.79 8.70
N ASP A 60 5.01 -20.84 8.40
CA ASP A 60 4.90 -21.58 7.14
C ASP A 60 3.53 -22.27 6.98
N VAL A 61 2.96 -22.77 8.08
CA VAL A 61 1.62 -23.36 8.13
C VAL A 61 0.55 -22.30 7.90
N ARG A 62 0.68 -21.12 8.54
CA ARG A 62 -0.25 -20.00 8.33
C ARG A 62 -0.27 -19.54 6.88
N ILE A 63 0.88 -19.44 6.24
CA ILE A 63 0.98 -19.08 4.82
C ILE A 63 0.23 -20.09 3.95
N ARG A 64 0.37 -21.39 4.22
CA ARG A 64 -0.38 -22.43 3.49
C ARG A 64 -1.88 -22.32 3.70
N MET A 65 -2.32 -22.04 4.92
CA MET A 65 -3.75 -21.82 5.23
C MET A 65 -4.30 -20.59 4.50
N LEU A 66 -3.55 -19.47 4.49
CA LEU A 66 -3.95 -18.25 3.79
C LEU A 66 -4.02 -18.47 2.28
N ARG A 67 -3.11 -19.24 1.68
CA ARG A 67 -3.18 -19.61 0.26
C ARG A 67 -4.42 -20.45 -0.08
N ALA A 68 -4.86 -21.32 0.83
CA ALA A 68 -6.10 -22.06 0.65
C ALA A 68 -7.31 -21.11 0.68
N VAL A 69 -7.35 -20.19 1.64
CA VAL A 69 -8.39 -19.15 1.71
C VAL A 69 -8.36 -18.23 0.48
N GLU A 70 -7.19 -17.85 -0.02
CA GLU A 70 -7.03 -17.06 -1.24
C GLU A 70 -7.64 -17.76 -2.45
N ALA A 71 -7.43 -19.07 -2.59
CA ALA A 71 -7.98 -19.85 -3.70
C ALA A 71 -9.50 -20.03 -3.63
N GLU A 72 -10.08 -20.10 -2.42
CA GLU A 72 -11.51 -20.32 -2.21
C GLU A 72 -12.31 -19.01 -2.12
N HIS A 73 -11.70 -17.93 -1.64
CA HIS A 73 -12.31 -16.63 -1.34
C HIS A 73 -11.55 -15.48 -2.01
N GLU A 74 -11.23 -15.60 -3.30
CA GLU A 74 -10.34 -14.70 -4.05
C GLU A 74 -10.68 -13.21 -3.85
N ALA A 75 -11.95 -12.82 -4.02
CA ALA A 75 -12.37 -11.43 -3.91
C ALA A 75 -12.21 -10.87 -2.49
N ALA A 76 -12.55 -11.67 -1.48
CA ALA A 76 -12.45 -11.28 -0.08
C ALA A 76 -10.98 -11.18 0.37
N PHE A 77 -10.15 -12.12 -0.08
CA PHE A 77 -8.71 -12.11 0.18
C PHE A 77 -8.04 -10.91 -0.51
N ALA A 78 -8.36 -10.63 -1.78
CA ALA A 78 -7.85 -9.49 -2.52
C ALA A 78 -8.23 -8.15 -1.84
N ALA A 79 -9.45 -8.02 -1.33
CA ALA A 79 -9.86 -6.85 -0.56
C ALA A 79 -9.03 -6.71 0.74
N THR A 80 -8.81 -7.81 1.46
CA THR A 80 -8.00 -7.83 2.68
C THR A 80 -6.56 -7.39 2.40
N VAL A 81 -5.94 -7.88 1.33
CA VAL A 81 -4.61 -7.46 0.89
C VAL A 81 -4.60 -5.97 0.55
N ARG A 82 -5.56 -5.49 -0.25
CA ARG A 82 -5.63 -4.09 -0.66
C ARG A 82 -5.69 -3.14 0.55
N HIS A 83 -6.60 -3.39 1.48
CA HIS A 83 -6.74 -2.55 2.68
C HIS A 83 -5.52 -2.64 3.61
N THR A 84 -4.90 -3.82 3.71
CA THR A 84 -3.64 -3.99 4.44
C THR A 84 -2.53 -3.10 3.86
N TYR A 85 -2.34 -3.15 2.53
CA TYR A 85 -1.29 -2.38 1.86
C TYR A 85 -1.56 -0.87 1.91
N ASN A 86 -2.81 -0.45 1.70
CA ASN A 86 -3.20 0.96 1.81
C ASN A 86 -2.84 1.54 3.18
N VAL A 87 -3.23 0.85 4.25
CA VAL A 87 -2.97 1.31 5.62
C VAL A 87 -1.48 1.25 5.94
N TYR A 88 -0.80 0.17 5.57
CA TYR A 88 0.62 -0.02 5.87
C TYR A 88 1.50 1.04 5.20
N TYR A 89 1.38 1.21 3.87
CA TYR A 89 2.21 2.16 3.13
C TYR A 89 1.79 3.63 3.29
N SER A 90 0.68 3.90 3.96
CA SER A 90 0.29 5.24 4.38
C SER A 90 0.68 5.56 5.83
N HIS A 91 1.24 4.60 6.56
CA HIS A 91 1.58 4.78 7.97
C HIS A 91 2.86 5.62 8.14
N PRO A 92 2.89 6.61 9.07
CA PRO A 92 4.05 7.49 9.25
C PRO A 92 5.39 6.76 9.49
N GLU A 93 5.38 5.66 10.25
CA GLU A 93 6.60 4.88 10.50
C GLU A 93 7.16 4.22 9.23
N VAL A 94 6.31 3.67 8.38
CA VAL A 94 6.71 3.05 7.10
C VAL A 94 7.18 4.13 6.12
N LEU A 95 6.50 5.27 6.10
CA LEU A 95 6.90 6.41 5.30
C LEU A 95 8.27 6.97 5.74
N ALA A 96 8.57 7.00 7.04
CA ALA A 96 9.88 7.42 7.55
C ALA A 96 11.00 6.47 7.10
N VAL A 97 10.74 5.16 7.06
CA VAL A 97 11.68 4.19 6.48
C VAL A 97 11.92 4.48 4.99
N LEU A 98 10.85 4.68 4.21
CA LEU A 98 10.95 5.05 2.80
C LEU A 98 11.76 6.33 2.55
N GLU A 99 11.52 7.38 3.33
CA GLU A 99 12.27 8.63 3.26
C GLU A 99 13.76 8.40 3.57
N SER A 100 14.07 7.61 4.59
CA SER A 100 15.46 7.31 4.96
C SER A 100 16.23 6.53 3.88
N LEU A 101 15.57 5.62 3.17
CA LEU A 101 16.20 4.77 2.16
C LEU A 101 16.33 5.45 0.80
N THR A 102 15.38 6.33 0.46
CA THR A 102 15.27 6.90 -0.90
C THR A 102 15.62 8.37 -0.97
N GLY A 103 15.62 9.08 0.16
CA GLY A 103 15.75 10.53 0.22
C GLY A 103 14.49 11.27 -0.27
N TYR A 104 13.42 10.57 -0.65
CA TYR A 104 12.15 11.21 -1.00
C TYR A 104 11.36 11.55 0.27
N PRO A 105 11.06 12.84 0.52
CA PRO A 105 10.28 13.29 1.65
C PRO A 105 8.95 12.54 1.79
N ALA A 106 8.69 12.02 3.00
CA ALA A 106 7.45 11.37 3.41
C ALA A 106 6.31 12.38 3.63
N ARG A 107 6.09 13.28 2.68
CA ARG A 107 5.07 14.32 2.76
C ARG A 107 4.45 14.60 1.39
N PRO A 108 3.22 15.13 1.36
CA PRO A 108 2.67 15.67 0.13
C PRO A 108 3.62 16.71 -0.51
N PRO A 109 3.68 16.77 -1.85
CA PRO A 109 4.51 17.75 -2.53
C PRO A 109 4.09 19.18 -2.21
N LEU A 110 2.80 19.45 -2.04
CA LEU A 110 2.30 20.78 -1.72
C LEU A 110 2.27 21.01 -0.20
N TYR A 111 2.63 22.20 0.30
CA TYR A 111 3.01 23.43 -0.45
C TYR A 111 4.52 23.60 -0.68
N ALA A 112 5.37 22.83 0.01
CA ALA A 112 6.82 23.08 0.00
C ALA A 112 7.50 22.76 -1.34
N GLY A 113 6.87 21.95 -2.19
CA GLY A 113 7.40 21.51 -3.48
C GLY A 113 8.64 20.64 -3.35
N TYR A 114 9.30 20.51 -4.50
CA TYR A 114 10.63 19.92 -4.65
C TYR A 114 11.55 20.97 -5.25
N ALA A 115 12.82 20.96 -4.86
CA ALA A 115 13.84 21.72 -5.58
C ALA A 115 13.97 21.10 -6.99
N MET A 116 13.73 21.92 -8.02
CA MET A 116 13.94 21.53 -9.40
C MET A 116 15.16 22.25 -9.94
N GLU A 117 15.91 21.59 -10.81
CA GLU A 117 16.96 22.24 -11.59
C GLU A 117 16.36 23.41 -12.40
N PRO A 118 17.10 24.51 -12.58
CA PRO A 118 16.68 25.59 -13.47
C PRO A 118 16.27 25.05 -14.84
N PHE A 119 15.18 25.57 -15.39
CA PHE A 119 14.72 25.18 -16.71
C PHE A 119 15.82 25.42 -17.76
N ASN A 120 16.23 24.36 -18.46
CA ASN A 120 17.20 24.48 -19.55
C ASN A 120 16.48 25.00 -20.82
N PRO A 121 16.71 26.25 -21.26
CA PRO A 121 16.02 26.81 -22.42
C PRO A 121 16.40 26.16 -23.76
N ASP A 122 17.49 25.38 -23.81
CA ASP A 122 17.96 24.73 -25.04
C ASP A 122 17.07 23.55 -25.45
N VAL A 123 16.31 22.98 -24.51
CA VAL A 123 15.32 21.92 -24.82
C VAL A 123 14.21 22.40 -25.76
N LEU A 124 14.06 23.72 -25.92
CA LEU A 124 13.09 24.34 -26.81
C LEU A 124 13.62 24.59 -28.22
N ALA A 125 14.90 24.30 -28.53
CA ALA A 125 15.49 24.59 -29.84
C ALA A 125 14.62 24.05 -31.00
N THR A 126 14.25 22.77 -30.93
CA THR A 126 13.41 22.11 -31.93
C THR A 126 12.03 22.77 -32.09
N GLN A 127 11.42 23.26 -31.01
CA GLN A 127 10.11 23.91 -31.08
C GLN A 127 10.22 25.34 -31.62
N ARG A 128 11.32 26.05 -31.33
CA ARG A 128 11.61 27.39 -31.87
C ARG A 128 11.87 27.35 -33.37
N ASP A 129 12.54 26.31 -33.86
CA ASP A 129 12.90 26.16 -35.27
C ASP A 129 11.75 25.59 -36.13
N ARG A 130 10.66 25.16 -35.49
CA ARG A 130 9.52 24.56 -36.19
C ARG A 130 8.75 25.63 -36.96
N GLN A 131 8.63 25.43 -38.28
CA GLN A 131 7.84 26.31 -39.14
C GLN A 131 6.36 26.33 -38.69
N PRO A 132 5.68 27.51 -38.75
CA PRO A 132 4.26 27.61 -38.43
C PRO A 132 3.43 26.61 -39.22
N PHE A 133 2.75 25.71 -38.52
CA PHE A 133 1.86 24.70 -39.12
C PHE A 133 0.38 25.11 -39.05
N TRP A 134 0.04 26.14 -38.27
CA TRP A 134 -1.34 26.63 -38.17
C TRP A 134 -1.73 27.46 -39.39
N ARG A 135 -3.01 27.33 -39.81
CA ARG A 135 -3.59 28.17 -40.87
C ARG A 135 -3.67 29.60 -40.36
N LYS A 136 -3.31 30.57 -41.19
CA LYS A 136 -3.55 31.99 -40.89
C LYS A 136 -5.07 32.21 -40.79
N ALA A 137 -5.52 32.83 -39.70
CA ALA A 137 -6.89 33.30 -39.61
C ALA A 137 -7.10 34.36 -40.71
N THR A 138 -8.19 34.22 -41.47
CA THR A 138 -8.58 35.15 -42.54
C THR A 138 -9.43 36.26 -41.98
#